data_AF-A0A0F9KSC9-F1
#
_entry.id   AF-A0A0F9KSC9-F1
#
_cell.length_a   1.000
_cell.length_b   1.000
_cell.length_c   1.000
_cell.angle_alpha   90.00
_cell.angle_beta   90.00
_cell.angle_gamma   90.00
#
_symmetry.space_group_name_H-M   'P 1'
#
loop_
_entity.id
_entity.type
_entity.pdbx_description
1 polymer ?
#
loop_
_entity_poly.entity_id
_entity_poly.type
_entity_poly.pdbx_seq_one_letter_code
_entity_poly.pdbx_strand_id
1 'polypeptide(L)' 'MKVFIWEYVARMSDSYHCDGGVVVLAAALARARTLANSNNGCQIQEHEQPSAIFTLQVDHEEKVFYMPNAGCC' A
#
# COMPACT_ATOMS: atom_id res chain seq x y z
N MET A 1 13.87 -2.51 9.00
CA MET A 1 12.77 -2.11 8.07
C MET A 1 11.80 -3.27 7.78
N LYS A 2 10.54 -3.03 7.37
CA LYS A 2 9.59 -4.07 6.89
C LYS A 2 8.98 -3.70 5.54
N VAL A 3 8.57 -4.70 4.78
CA VAL A 3 7.74 -4.58 3.57
C VAL A 3 6.32 -5.01 3.92
N PHE A 4 5.35 -4.16 3.62
CA PHE A 4 3.92 -4.44 3.76
C PHE A 4 3.31 -4.50 2.36
N ILE A 5 2.59 -5.58 2.06
CA ILE A 5 1.95 -5.78 0.76
C ILE A 5 0.45 -5.88 0.98
N TRP A 6 -0.31 -4.95 0.41
CA TRP A 6 -1.73 -5.12 0.19
C TRP A 6 -1.93 -5.45 -1.28
N GLU A 7 -2.30 -6.69 -1.59
CA GLU A 7 -2.61 -7.09 -2.97
C GLU A 7 -3.91 -6.43 -3.46
N TYR A 8 -4.81 -6.13 -2.52
CA TYR A 8 -6.07 -5.46 -2.76
C TYR A 8 -6.31 -4.40 -1.68
N VAL A 9 -6.66 -3.20 -2.11
CA VAL A 9 -7.25 -2.13 -1.31
C VAL A 9 -8.49 -1.61 -2.05
N ALA A 10 -9.52 -1.27 -1.28
CA ALA A 10 -10.81 -0.85 -1.83
C ALA A 10 -10.74 0.47 -2.59
N ARG A 11 -9.74 1.33 -2.29
CA ARG A 11 -9.51 2.58 -3.00
C ARG A 11 -8.02 2.88 -3.15
N MET A 12 -7.60 3.05 -4.40
CA MET A 12 -6.24 3.14 -4.89
C MET A 12 -6.09 4.21 -5.98
N SER A 13 -7.17 4.51 -6.71
CA SER A 13 -7.25 5.61 -7.66
C SER A 13 -8.62 6.27 -7.63
N ASP A 14 -8.72 7.49 -8.18
CA ASP A 14 -9.99 8.16 -8.45
C ASP A 14 -10.60 7.75 -9.81
N SER A 15 -10.05 6.72 -10.47
CA SER A 15 -10.54 6.19 -11.75
C SER A 15 -11.71 5.21 -11.58
N TYR A 16 -12.32 4.81 -12.70
CA TYR A 16 -13.45 3.86 -12.72
C TYR A 16 -13.14 2.52 -12.03
N HIS A 17 -11.91 2.02 -12.19
CA HIS A 17 -11.36 0.94 -11.36
C HIS A 17 -10.60 1.58 -10.20
N CYS A 18 -11.34 1.83 -9.12
CA CYS A 18 -10.80 2.49 -7.94
C CYS A 18 -9.97 1.53 -7.07
N ASP A 19 -10.02 0.22 -7.29
CA ASP A 19 -9.27 -0.79 -6.57
C ASP A 19 -7.82 -0.95 -7.06
N GLY A 20 -7.00 -1.71 -6.33
CA GLY A 20 -5.64 -2.05 -6.73
C GLY A 20 -4.80 -2.55 -5.57
N GLY A 21 -3.49 -2.63 -5.76
CA GLY A 21 -2.54 -3.04 -4.74
C GLY A 21 -1.57 -1.93 -4.34
N VAL A 22 -0.97 -2.05 -3.16
CA VAL A 22 0.05 -1.13 -2.67
C VAL A 22 1.13 -1.87 -1.89
N VAL A 23 2.39 -1.52 -2.15
CA VAL A 23 3.55 -2.03 -1.42
C VAL A 23 4.22 -0.89 -0.70
N VAL A 24 4.49 -1.06 0.59
CA VAL A 24 5.08 -0.02 1.44
C VAL A 24 6.29 -0.56 2.20
N LEU A 25 7.41 0.15 2.13
CA LEU A 25 8.56 -0.06 3.00
C LEU A 25 8.46 0.93 4.16
N ALA A 26 8.30 0.41 5.39
CA ALA A 26 8.19 1.22 6.59
C ALA A 26 8.65 0.47 7.85
N ALA A 27 8.93 1.21 8.93
CA ALA A 27 9.35 0.60 10.20
C ALA A 27 8.23 -0.21 10.88
N ALA A 28 6.97 0.21 10.70
CA ALA A 28 5.79 -0.38 11.35
C ALA A 28 4.53 -0.23 10.49
N LEU A 29 3.50 -1.06 10.78
CA LEU A 29 2.25 -1.09 10.02
C LEU A 29 1.52 0.26 10.04
N ALA A 30 1.43 0.91 11.21
CA ALA A 30 0.80 2.21 11.33
C ALA A 30 1.47 3.25 10.42
N ARG A 31 2.82 3.25 10.38
CA ARG A 31 3.59 4.13 9.51
C ARG A 31 3.37 3.80 8.03
N ALA A 32 3.31 2.51 7.68
CA ALA A 32 3.01 2.09 6.31
C ALA A 32 1.67 2.62 5.81
N ARG A 33 0.61 2.53 6.64
CA ARG A 33 -0.71 3.09 6.32
C ARG A 33 -0.68 4.61 6.16
N THR A 34 0.00 5.32 7.06
CA THR A 34 0.16 6.78 6.95
C THR A 34 0.85 7.18 5.64
N LEU A 35 1.91 6.45 5.26
CA LEU A 35 2.64 6.71 4.01
C LEU A 35 1.76 6.43 2.78
N ALA A 36 1.06 5.30 2.72
CA ALA A 36 0.18 4.97 1.60
C ALA A 36 -0.98 5.97 1.44
N ASN A 37 -1.64 6.34 2.55
CA ASN A 37 -2.77 7.26 2.55
C ASN A 37 -2.38 8.73 2.34
N SER A 38 -1.08 9.05 2.27
CA SER A 38 -0.60 10.39 1.94
C SER A 38 -0.82 10.76 0.46
N ASN A 39 -1.04 9.76 -0.40
CA ASN A 39 -1.46 9.97 -1.78
C ASN A 39 -2.98 10.03 -1.86
N ASN A 40 -3.52 11.11 -2.44
CA ASN A 40 -4.97 11.38 -2.51
C ASN A 40 -5.80 10.25 -3.15
N GLY A 41 -5.19 9.41 -3.99
CA GLY A 41 -5.88 8.28 -4.63
C GLY A 41 -5.98 7.02 -3.77
N CYS A 42 -5.12 6.83 -2.76
CA CYS A 42 -5.08 5.62 -1.95
C CYS A 42 -5.75 5.84 -0.58
N GLN A 43 -6.66 4.96 -0.20
CA GLN A 43 -7.34 4.99 1.10
C GLN A 43 -7.42 3.57 1.68
N ILE A 44 -6.34 3.14 2.32
CA ILE A 44 -6.31 1.93 3.14
C ILE A 44 -7.09 2.18 4.43
N GLN A 45 -8.16 1.41 4.63
CA GLN A 45 -8.99 1.40 5.82
C GLN A 45 -8.31 0.64 6.97
N GLU A 46 -8.75 0.90 8.21
CA GLU A 46 -8.14 0.28 9.38
C GLU A 46 -8.32 -1.26 9.43
N HIS A 47 -9.42 -1.76 8.87
CA HIS A 47 -9.71 -3.19 8.79
C HIS A 47 -8.97 -3.90 7.64
N GLU A 48 -8.41 -3.16 6.68
CA GLU A 48 -7.64 -3.73 5.56
C GLU A 48 -6.23 -4.09 6.02
N GLN A 49 -6.00 -5.40 6.21
CA GLN A 49 -4.72 -5.94 6.62
C GLN A 49 -3.84 -6.23 5.40
N PRO A 50 -2.51 -6.08 5.51
CA PRO A 50 -1.60 -6.52 4.46
C PRO A 50 -1.78 -8.03 4.21
N SER A 51 -1.83 -8.43 2.94
CA SER A 51 -1.76 -9.85 2.53
C SER A 51 -0.45 -10.50 2.95
N ALA A 52 0.65 -9.72 2.99
CA ALA A 52 1.95 -10.21 3.42
C ALA A 52 2.79 -9.13 4.13
N ILE A 53 3.64 -9.58 5.05
CA ILE A 53 4.60 -8.74 5.78
C ILE A 53 5.96 -9.44 5.80
N PHE A 54 7.00 -8.76 5.32
CA PHE A 54 8.37 -9.26 5.33
C PHE A 54 9.27 -8.35 6.16
N THR A 55 10.21 -8.93 6.91
CA THR A 55 11.26 -8.17 7.60
C THR A 55 12.49 -8.07 6.71
N LEU A 56 12.99 -6.86 6.49
CA LEU A 56 14.22 -6.64 5.76
C LEU A 56 15.42 -6.71 6.71
N GLN A 57 16.47 -7.39 6.29
CA GLN A 57 17.71 -7.55 7.07
C GLN A 57 18.61 -6.31 7.06
N VAL A 58 18.36 -5.40 6.12
CA VAL A 58 19.08 -4.13 5.99
C VAL A 58 18.09 -2.99 6.08
N ASP A 59 18.55 -1.85 6.61
CA ASP A 59 17.76 -0.64 6.59
C ASP A 59 17.73 -0.04 5.18
N HIS A 60 16.54 0.36 4.79
CA HIS A 60 16.24 1.02 3.53
C HIS A 60 15.50 2.33 3.82
N GLU A 61 15.40 3.21 2.83
CA GLU A 61 14.53 4.37 2.92
C GLU A 61 13.06 3.94 2.89
N GLU A 62 12.18 4.70 3.55
CA GLU A 62 10.74 4.53 3.43
C GLU A 62 10.31 4.79 1.99
N LYS A 63 9.45 3.93 1.44
CA LYS A 63 9.01 4.05 0.05
C LYS A 63 7.64 3.42 -0.16
N VAL A 64 6.85 4.02 -1.05
CA VAL A 64 5.53 3.51 -1.45
C VAL A 64 5.52 3.23 -2.94
N PHE A 65 4.99 2.06 -3.31
CA PHE A 65 4.74 1.66 -4.68
C PHE A 65 3.23 1.49 -4.85
N TYR A 66 2.65 2.36 -5.66
CA TYR A 66 1.24 2.32 -5.99
C TYR A 66 1.02 1.45 -7.23
N MET A 67 0.14 0.44 -7.13
CA MET A 67 -0.23 -0.45 -8.24
C MET A 67 -1.75 -0.39 -8.48
N PRO A 68 -2.27 0.70 -9.09
CA PRO A 68 -3.69 0.80 -9.42
C PRO A 68 -4.13 -0.35 -10.34
N ASN A 69 -5.37 -0.81 -10.18
CA ASN A 69 -5.98 -1.69 -11.16
C ASN A 69 -6.19 -0.88 -12.45
N ALA A 70 -5.44 -1.22 -13.50
CA ALA A 70 -5.51 -0.51 -14.77
C ALA A 70 -6.89 -0.66 -15.45
N GLY A 71 -7.71 -1.63 -15.01
CA GLY A 71 -8.89 -2.07 -15.74
C GLY A 71 -8.46 -2.82 -17.00
N CYS A 72 -9.02 -4.00 -17.24
CA CYS A 72 -8.93 -4.56 -18.59
C CYS A 72 -9.93 -3.78 -19.45
N CYS A 73 -9.42 -3.00 -20.42
CA CYS A 73 -10.21 -2.48 -21.51
C CYS A 73 -10.62 -3.58 -22.49
#